data_AF-A0A7D5PB56-F1
#
_entry.id   AF-A0A7D5PB56-F1
#
_cell.length_a   1.000
_cell.length_b   1.000
_cell.length_c   1.000
_cell.angle_alpha   90.00
_cell.angle_beta   90.00
_cell.angle_gamma   90.00
#
_symmetry.space_group_name_H-M   'P 1'
#
loop_
_entity.id
_entity.type
_entity.pdbx_description
1 polymer ?
#
loop_
_entity_poly.entity_id
_entity_poly.type
_entity_poly.pdbx_seq_one_letter_code
_entity_poly.pdbx_strand_id
1 'polypeptide(L)'
;MSLRTWAYATVDFLLASAGLYLALAPAFTVAYALAADATLFAGPPQTAAVVVAVGGSYPFVAGDWSYRRLTVFVVALYVASGAAGLAGLALLRSADVTLPSTVVARAGALAVAYPVAAAAAFRDRVRRRLGFRPLDADDRAGR
;
A
#
# COMPACT_ATOMS: atom_id res chain seq x y z
N MET A 1 10.94 10.32 -31.49
CA MET A 1 11.04 9.47 -30.26
C MET A 1 12.32 8.68 -30.32
N SER A 2 13.17 8.72 -29.29
CA SER A 2 14.43 7.99 -29.25
C SER A 2 14.31 6.70 -28.41
N LEU A 3 15.21 5.74 -28.58
CA LEU A 3 15.27 4.52 -27.76
C LEU A 3 15.33 4.85 -26.25
N ARG A 4 15.95 5.97 -25.89
CA ARG A 4 15.96 6.50 -24.51
C ARG A 4 14.55 6.78 -23.99
N THR A 5 13.69 7.43 -24.79
CA THR A 5 12.32 7.74 -24.38
C THR A 5 11.44 6.50 -24.17
N TRP A 6 11.66 5.46 -24.97
CA TRP A 6 10.97 4.17 -24.80
C TRP A 6 11.44 3.41 -23.56
N ALA A 7 12.74 3.43 -23.29
CA ALA A 7 13.31 2.80 -22.10
C ALA A 7 12.77 3.43 -20.81
N TYR A 8 12.69 4.77 -20.73
CA TYR A 8 12.11 5.45 -19.56
C TYR A 8 10.64 5.08 -19.35
N ALA A 9 9.81 5.15 -20.39
CA ALA A 9 8.39 4.80 -20.29
C ALA A 9 8.18 3.33 -19.85
N THR A 10 9.04 2.42 -20.30
CA THR A 10 8.99 1.01 -19.90
C THR A 10 9.34 0.84 -18.42
N VAL A 11 10.38 1.51 -17.94
CA VAL A 11 10.78 1.49 -16.52
C VAL A 11 9.67 2.06 -15.64
N ASP A 12 9.09 3.18 -16.04
CA ASP A 12 7.97 3.83 -15.34
C ASP A 12 6.75 2.91 -15.26
N PHE A 13 6.42 2.25 -16.37
CA PHE A 13 5.35 1.26 -16.42
C PHE A 13 5.59 0.08 -15.47
N LEU A 14 6.80 -0.49 -15.49
CA LEU A 14 7.16 -1.63 -14.63
C LEU A 14 7.15 -1.25 -13.15
N LEU A 15 7.69 -0.08 -12.79
CA LEU A 15 7.69 0.41 -11.41
C LEU A 15 6.28 0.69 -10.90
N ALA A 16 5.45 1.32 -11.72
CA ALA A 16 4.06 1.62 -11.36
C ALA A 16 3.26 0.32 -11.20
N SER A 17 3.38 -0.61 -12.15
CA SER A 17 2.73 -1.92 -12.09
C SER A 17 3.18 -2.71 -10.87
N ALA A 18 4.47 -2.73 -10.56
CA ALA A 18 4.99 -3.41 -9.38
C ALA A 18 4.47 -2.80 -8.08
N GLY A 19 4.50 -1.47 -7.95
CA GLY A 19 4.00 -0.77 -6.76
C GLY A 19 2.49 -0.97 -6.57
N LEU A 20 1.70 -0.91 -7.64
CA LEU A 20 0.25 -1.18 -7.59
C LEU A 20 -0.04 -2.64 -7.27
N TYR A 21 0.71 -3.59 -7.84
CA TYR A 21 0.56 -5.00 -7.50
C TYR A 21 0.82 -5.25 -6.01
N LEU A 22 1.89 -4.69 -5.45
CA LEU A 22 2.18 -4.78 -4.01
C LEU A 22 1.08 -4.14 -3.16
N ALA A 23 0.47 -3.05 -3.63
CA ALA A 23 -0.66 -2.41 -2.96
C ALA A 23 -1.96 -3.22 -3.02
N LEU A 24 -2.20 -3.98 -4.09
CA LEU A 24 -3.47 -4.65 -4.36
C LEU A 24 -3.47 -6.13 -3.97
N ALA A 25 -2.37 -6.84 -4.16
CA ALA A 25 -2.29 -8.29 -3.95
C ALA A 25 -2.76 -8.74 -2.56
N PRO A 26 -2.43 -8.04 -1.44
CA PRO A 26 -2.94 -8.41 -0.13
C PRO A 26 -4.47 -8.34 -0.03
N ALA A 27 -5.09 -7.26 -0.54
CA ALA A 27 -6.54 -7.09 -0.53
C ALA A 27 -7.24 -8.12 -1.42
N PHE A 28 -6.73 -8.36 -2.63
CA PHE A 28 -7.30 -9.35 -3.55
C PHE A 28 -7.24 -10.77 -2.95
N THR A 29 -6.14 -11.11 -2.29
CA THR A 29 -6.00 -12.42 -1.63
C THR A 29 -7.04 -12.60 -0.52
N VAL A 30 -7.24 -11.58 0.33
CA VAL A 30 -8.23 -11.64 1.40
C VAL A 30 -9.66 -11.61 0.85
N ALA A 31 -9.95 -10.75 -0.13
CA ALA A 31 -11.28 -10.63 -0.72
C ALA A 31 -11.71 -11.93 -1.39
N TYR A 32 -10.81 -12.59 -2.12
CA TYR A 32 -11.08 -13.91 -2.70
C TYR A 32 -11.33 -14.97 -1.62
N ALA A 33 -10.46 -15.03 -0.61
CA ALA A 33 -10.61 -15.99 0.49
C ALA A 33 -11.96 -15.84 1.22
N LEU A 34 -12.43 -14.60 1.42
CA LEU A 34 -13.74 -14.33 2.00
C LEU A 34 -14.89 -14.67 1.05
N ALA A 35 -14.78 -14.34 -0.24
CA ALA A 35 -15.85 -14.56 -1.21
C ALA A 35 -16.04 -16.04 -1.58
N ALA A 36 -14.95 -16.80 -1.59
CA ALA A 36 -14.93 -18.21 -1.98
C ALA A 36 -14.90 -19.18 -0.78
N ASP A 37 -14.99 -18.67 0.46
CA ASP A 37 -14.81 -19.42 1.70
C ASP A 37 -13.56 -20.34 1.67
N ALA A 38 -12.45 -19.75 1.24
CA ALA A 38 -11.21 -20.46 0.93
C ALA A 38 -10.06 -20.05 1.87
N THR A 39 -9.00 -20.84 1.90
CA THR A 39 -7.78 -20.45 2.62
C THR A 39 -7.08 -19.29 1.93
N LEU A 40 -6.26 -18.53 2.67
CA LEU A 40 -5.35 -17.57 2.05
C LEU A 40 -4.50 -18.29 0.99
N PHE A 41 -4.36 -17.66 -0.17
CA PHE A 41 -3.61 -18.19 -1.32
C PHE A 41 -4.21 -19.44 -2.00
N ALA A 42 -5.46 -19.80 -1.70
CA ALA A 42 -6.18 -20.78 -2.51
C ALA A 42 -6.49 -20.18 -3.89
N GLY A 43 -5.85 -20.69 -4.95
CA GLY A 43 -6.02 -20.20 -6.32
C GLY A 43 -5.21 -18.93 -6.65
N PRO A 44 -5.39 -18.33 -7.85
CA PRO A 44 -4.60 -17.21 -8.32
C PRO A 44 -5.35 -15.85 -8.27
N PRO A 45 -5.83 -15.34 -7.11
CA PRO A 45 -6.40 -13.99 -7.03
C PRO A 45 -5.35 -12.91 -7.34
N GLN A 46 -4.07 -13.29 -7.28
CA GLN A 46 -2.92 -12.47 -7.67
C GLN A 46 -2.96 -12.10 -9.16
N THR A 47 -3.54 -12.94 -10.03
CA THR A 47 -3.68 -12.62 -11.46
C THR A 47 -4.61 -11.43 -11.67
N ALA A 48 -5.73 -11.36 -10.95
CA ALA A 48 -6.62 -10.21 -11.00
C ALA A 48 -5.93 -8.95 -10.47
N ALA A 49 -5.13 -9.06 -9.40
CA ALA A 49 -4.33 -7.95 -8.90
C ALA A 49 -3.29 -7.46 -9.94
N VAL A 50 -2.65 -8.37 -10.68
CA VAL A 50 -1.73 -8.01 -11.77
C VAL A 50 -2.47 -7.26 -12.88
N VAL A 51 -3.63 -7.76 -13.33
CA VAL A 51 -4.41 -7.11 -14.39
C VAL A 51 -4.80 -5.69 -13.97
N VAL A 52 -5.27 -5.51 -12.74
CA VAL A 52 -5.65 -4.18 -12.22
C VAL A 52 -4.41 -3.29 -12.05
N ALA A 53 -3.28 -3.84 -11.60
CA ALA A 53 -2.04 -3.07 -11.46
C ALA A 53 -1.48 -2.59 -12.80
N VAL A 54 -1.52 -3.44 -13.83
CA VAL A 54 -1.11 -3.11 -15.20
C VAL A 54 -2.07 -2.09 -15.83
N GLY A 55 -3.39 -2.26 -15.67
CA GLY A 55 -4.36 -1.28 -16.17
C GLY A 55 -4.26 0.06 -15.44
N GLY A 56 -4.00 0.03 -14.13
CA GLY A 56 -3.90 1.21 -13.27
C GLY A 56 -2.56 1.94 -13.33
N SER A 57 -1.54 1.42 -14.04
CA SER A 57 -0.24 2.07 -14.12
C SER A 57 -0.22 3.29 -15.03
N TYR A 58 -1.18 3.42 -15.95
CA TYR A 58 -1.22 4.49 -16.95
C TYR A 58 -1.08 5.91 -16.38
N PRO A 59 -1.82 6.33 -15.31
CA PRO A 59 -1.67 7.66 -14.73
C PRO A 59 -0.28 7.96 -14.16
N PHE A 60 0.51 6.94 -13.80
CA PHE A 60 1.89 7.14 -13.37
C PHE A 60 2.82 7.39 -14.56
N VAL A 61 2.64 6.62 -15.63
CA VAL A 61 3.39 6.79 -16.88
C VAL A 61 3.05 8.11 -17.57
N ALA A 62 1.79 8.55 -17.48
CA ALA A 62 1.34 9.86 -17.97
C ALA A 62 1.82 11.05 -17.11
N GLY A 63 2.39 10.79 -15.93
CA GLY A 63 2.89 11.82 -15.02
C GLY A 63 1.81 12.48 -14.14
N ASP A 64 0.56 12.02 -14.21
CA ASP A 64 -0.55 12.55 -13.40
C ASP A 64 -0.40 12.15 -11.92
N TRP A 65 0.13 10.95 -11.66
CA TRP A 65 0.24 10.36 -10.33
C TRP A 65 1.69 10.26 -9.85
N SER A 66 1.89 10.35 -8.53
CA SER A 66 3.22 10.46 -7.93
C SER A 66 3.79 9.11 -7.49
N TYR A 67 4.93 8.71 -8.07
CA TYR A 67 5.72 7.56 -7.60
C TYR A 67 6.11 7.67 -6.13
N ARG A 68 6.50 8.86 -5.66
CA ARG A 68 6.81 9.10 -4.24
C ARG A 68 5.64 8.70 -3.34
N ARG A 69 4.42 9.07 -3.71
CA ARG A 69 3.22 8.70 -2.92
C ARG A 69 2.95 7.20 -2.99
N LEU A 70 3.10 6.58 -4.15
CA LEU A 70 2.96 5.13 -4.29
C LEU A 70 3.96 4.37 -3.41
N THR A 71 5.23 4.76 -3.45
CA THR A 71 6.28 4.16 -2.61
C THR A 71 5.98 4.32 -1.12
N VAL A 72 5.63 5.54 -0.68
CA VAL A 72 5.26 5.78 0.73
C VAL A 72 4.05 4.95 1.13
N PHE A 73 3.04 4.86 0.25
CA PHE A 73 1.85 4.06 0.48
C PHE A 73 2.21 2.58 0.66
N VAL A 74 2.96 2.00 -0.27
CA VAL A 74 3.36 0.58 -0.21
C VAL A 74 4.17 0.31 1.08
N VAL A 75 5.22 1.09 1.34
CA VAL A 75 6.04 0.90 2.54
C VAL A 75 5.19 0.99 3.82
N ALA A 76 4.35 2.01 3.92
CA ALA A 76 3.48 2.20 5.07
C ALA A 76 2.44 1.07 5.20
N LEU A 77 1.91 0.54 4.09
CA LEU A 77 0.97 -0.57 4.09
C LEU A 77 1.58 -1.82 4.71
N TYR A 78 2.79 -2.21 4.27
CA TYR A 78 3.45 -3.41 4.80
C TYR A 78 3.86 -3.24 6.26
N VAL A 79 4.41 -2.07 6.64
CA VAL A 79 4.77 -1.75 8.02
C VAL A 79 3.54 -1.76 8.93
N ALA A 80 2.47 -1.06 8.54
CA ALA A 80 1.24 -0.98 9.32
C ALA A 80 0.53 -2.35 9.39
N SER A 81 0.57 -3.14 8.32
CA SER A 81 0.01 -4.49 8.32
C SER A 81 0.75 -5.41 9.29
N GLY A 82 2.09 -5.36 9.32
CA GLY A 82 2.89 -6.10 10.31
C GLY A 82 2.62 -5.63 11.73
N ALA A 83 2.60 -4.31 11.96
CA ALA A 83 2.32 -3.73 13.28
C ALA A 83 0.91 -4.09 13.79
N ALA A 84 -0.12 -3.98 12.95
CA ALA A 84 -1.48 -4.35 13.29
C ALA A 84 -1.62 -5.85 13.58
N GLY A 85 -0.92 -6.71 12.82
CA GLY A 85 -0.88 -8.15 13.07
C GLY A 85 -0.26 -8.48 14.44
N LEU A 86 0.90 -7.90 14.76
CA LEU A 86 1.56 -8.11 16.04
C LEU A 86 0.75 -7.56 17.22
N ALA A 87 0.20 -6.35 17.08
CA ALA A 87 -0.65 -5.74 18.09
C ALA A 87 -1.92 -6.56 18.32
N GLY A 88 -2.58 -7.02 17.26
CA GLY A 88 -3.75 -7.89 17.34
C GLY A 88 -3.45 -9.21 18.06
N LEU A 89 -2.32 -9.85 17.75
CA LEU A 89 -1.88 -11.06 18.44
C LEU A 89 -1.62 -10.82 19.94
N ALA A 90 -0.95 -9.72 20.29
CA ALA A 90 -0.70 -9.35 21.68
C ALA A 90 -2.02 -9.12 22.44
N LEU A 91 -2.97 -8.43 21.83
CA LEU A 91 -4.29 -8.16 22.42
C LEU A 91 -5.10 -9.44 22.64
N LEU A 92 -5.21 -10.30 21.62
CA LEU A 92 -5.91 -11.58 21.72
C LEU A 92 -5.32 -12.45 22.83
N ARG A 93 -3.99 -12.51 22.91
CA ARG A 93 -3.29 -13.24 23.97
C ARG A 93 -3.57 -12.65 25.35
N SER A 94 -3.60 -11.32 25.48
CA SER A 94 -3.85 -10.66 26.78
C SER A 94 -5.29 -10.82 27.27
N ALA A 95 -6.23 -11.06 26.37
CA ALA A 95 -7.65 -11.21 26.67
C ALA A 95 -8.11 -12.68 26.73
N ASP A 96 -7.19 -13.65 26.63
CA ASP A 96 -7.48 -15.09 26.50
C ASP A 96 -8.52 -15.40 25.40
N VAL A 97 -8.51 -14.61 24.32
CA VAL A 97 -9.39 -14.81 23.16
C VAL A 97 -8.66 -15.62 22.10
N THR A 98 -9.30 -16.68 21.63
CA THR A 98 -8.78 -17.49 20.53
C THR A 98 -8.71 -16.68 19.23
N LEU A 99 -7.65 -16.91 18.44
CA LEU A 99 -7.52 -16.28 17.13
C LEU A 99 -8.74 -16.66 16.27
N PRO A 100 -9.44 -15.68 15.65
CA PRO A 100 -10.37 -16.00 14.57
C PRO A 100 -9.60 -16.65 13.40
N SER A 101 -10.31 -17.12 12.37
CA SER A 101 -9.65 -17.70 11.20
C SER A 101 -8.56 -16.76 10.65
N THR A 102 -7.50 -17.35 10.07
CA THR A 102 -6.36 -16.58 9.54
C THR A 102 -6.79 -15.54 8.51
N VAL A 103 -7.85 -15.84 7.74
CA VAL A 103 -8.48 -14.92 6.78
C VAL A 103 -9.08 -13.70 7.50
N VAL A 104 -9.86 -13.90 8.56
CA VAL A 104 -10.49 -12.81 9.33
C VAL A 104 -9.42 -11.97 10.04
N ALA A 105 -8.42 -12.61 10.65
CA ALA A 105 -7.30 -11.90 11.28
C ALA A 105 -6.54 -11.03 10.27
N ARG A 106 -6.29 -11.56 9.05
CA ARG A 106 -5.63 -10.82 7.98
C ARG A 106 -6.50 -9.68 7.46
N ALA A 107 -7.80 -9.89 7.31
CA ALA A 107 -8.75 -8.86 6.91
C ALA A 107 -8.76 -7.70 7.92
N GLY A 108 -8.82 -7.99 9.21
CA GLY A 108 -8.74 -6.99 10.27
C GLY A 108 -7.44 -6.19 10.23
N ALA A 109 -6.29 -6.85 10.06
CA ALA A 109 -5.01 -6.17 9.95
C ALA A 109 -4.95 -5.24 8.72
N LEU A 110 -5.49 -5.66 7.57
CA LEU A 110 -5.56 -4.84 6.36
C LEU A 110 -6.53 -3.66 6.52
N ALA A 111 -7.68 -3.87 7.18
CA ALA A 111 -8.65 -2.81 7.44
C ALA A 111 -8.05 -1.64 8.24
N VAL A 112 -7.06 -1.92 9.09
CA VAL A 112 -6.27 -0.88 9.79
C VAL A 112 -5.13 -0.36 8.90
N ALA A 113 -4.42 -1.23 8.20
CA ALA A 113 -3.22 -0.86 7.45
C ALA A 113 -3.50 0.04 6.23
N TYR A 114 -4.59 -0.18 5.49
CA TYR A 114 -4.93 0.62 4.30
C TYR A 114 -5.18 2.11 4.65
N PRO A 115 -6.02 2.46 5.65
CA PRO A 115 -6.17 3.83 6.10
C PRO A 115 -4.86 4.47 6.59
N VAL A 116 -4.04 3.73 7.34
CA VAL A 116 -2.74 4.23 7.83
C VAL A 116 -1.79 4.52 6.67
N ALA A 117 -1.72 3.62 5.68
CA ALA A 117 -0.92 3.81 4.48
C ALA A 117 -1.39 5.02 3.66
N ALA A 118 -2.70 5.18 3.51
CA ALA A 118 -3.28 6.35 2.84
C ALA A 118 -2.94 7.64 3.59
N ALA A 119 -3.10 7.67 4.92
CA ALA A 119 -2.74 8.81 5.74
C ALA A 119 -1.26 9.17 5.60
N ALA A 120 -0.36 8.17 5.58
CA ALA A 120 1.07 8.39 5.37
C ALA A 120 1.37 8.98 3.98
N ALA A 121 0.78 8.42 2.92
CA ALA A 121 1.02 8.85 1.54
C ALA A 121 0.49 10.26 1.24
N PHE A 122 -0.57 10.68 1.93
CA PHE A 122 -1.21 11.99 1.72
C PHE A 122 -0.94 13.03 2.82
N ARG A 123 -0.11 12.69 3.83
CA ARG A 123 0.24 13.57 4.96
C ARG A 123 0.68 14.96 4.52
N ASP A 124 1.57 15.05 3.52
CA ASP A 124 2.11 16.33 3.02
C ASP A 124 1.05 17.18 2.33
N ARG A 125 0.03 16.56 1.74
CA ARG A 125 -1.09 17.27 1.11
C ARG A 125 -2.02 17.87 2.16
N VAL A 126 -2.30 17.10 3.22
CA VAL A 126 -3.11 17.53 4.37
C VAL A 126 -2.40 18.66 5.11
N ARG A 127 -1.11 18.51 5.42
CA ARG A 127 -0.31 19.53 6.11
C ARG A 127 -0.28 20.86 5.36
N ARG A 128 -0.05 20.84 4.05
CA ARG A 128 -0.09 22.04 3.21
C ARG A 128 -1.46 22.72 3.21
N ARG A 129 -2.55 21.94 3.13
CA ARG A 129 -3.92 22.49 3.20
C ARG A 129 -4.25 23.13 4.54
N LEU A 130 -3.64 22.65 5.62
CA LEU A 130 -3.81 23.18 6.97
C LEU A 130 -2.84 24.33 7.29
N GLY A 131 -2.07 24.82 6.31
CA GLY A 131 -1.15 25.95 6.50
C GLY A 131 0.15 25.60 7.24
N PHE A 132 0.43 24.32 7.49
CA PHE A 132 1.73 23.92 8.05
C PHE A 132 2.82 24.08 7.00
N ARG A 133 3.70 25.06 7.20
CA ARG A 133 4.92 25.24 6.42
C ARG A 133 5.85 24.03 6.65
N PRO A 134 6.52 23.50 5.61
CA PRO A 134 7.61 22.54 5.82
C PRO A 134 8.65 23.18 6.74
N LEU A 135 9.20 22.42 7.69
CA LEU A 135 10.39 22.86 8.42
C LEU A 135 11.54 22.76 7.41
N ASP A 136 11.93 23.89 6.84
CA ASP A 136 13.09 23.95 5.95
C ASP A 136 14.34 23.63 6.77
N ALA A 137 15.26 22.85 6.19
CA ALA A 137 16.51 22.46 6.85
C ALA A 137 17.41 23.68 7.18
N ASP A 138 17.14 24.82 6.52
CA ASP A 138 17.87 26.08 6.72
C ASP A 138 17.58 26.74 8.08
N ASP A 139 16.45 26.43 8.73
CA ASP A 139 16.15 26.96 10.07
C ASP A 139 17.06 26.37 11.17
N ARG A 140 17.82 25.31 10.86
CA ARG A 140 18.79 24.71 11.79
C ARG A 140 20.21 25.26 11.65
N ALA A 141 20.51 25.98 10.57
CA ALA A 141 21.84 26.52 10.30
C ALA A 141 22.04 27.95 10.85
N GLY A 142 21.00 28.54 11.44
CA GLY A 142 21.03 29.90 12.01
C GLY A 142 21.13 29.93 13.54
N ARG A 143 22.16 29.30 14.12
CA ARG A 143 22.72 29.66 15.45
C ARG A 143 24.20 29.33 15.51
#